data_AF-A0A432WD77-F1
#
_entry.id   AF-A0A432WD77-F1
#
_cell.length_a   1.000
_cell.length_b   1.000
_cell.length_c   1.000
_cell.angle_alpha   90.00
_cell.angle_beta   90.00
_cell.angle_gamma   90.00
#
_symmetry.space_group_name_H-M   'P 1'
#
loop_
_entity.id
_entity.type
_entity.pdbx_description
1 polymer ?
#
loop_
_entity_poly.entity_id
_entity_poly.type
_entity_poly.pdbx_seq_one_letter_code
_entity_poly.pdbx_strand_id
1 'polypeptide(L)'
;MFSKWQWLWSKIKTTLWIRACLFGTFGLAAVLLASFADTFSEFDLPFKAPQEAVDQILAILANSMLMVVTFSLSVMVSAYMAATSNVTPRATRLIRQDVTTQNVLATFIGSFIFSLVGVIAVNTEVYSANGRFVLFIFTMLMIVLVVLAIFRWIEHLSLLGRVGSTSNQVEKATADALAFYRDNPCLGGHLRTDDSLPPEAEYPLLAEEVGYVQHIDMAALQSCAEDMDAELYLDTQPGTLVHPTRALLTSNKPITEKIQRELRKAITIDNERSFAQDPRFGFCVLTEIAQRALSPSLNDPGTAIDIISRHLRLLAPWRDLSSYDLSTCHCPRLHVPALQLDSILDNAFLPIARDAGDMLEVHIRLHKALKALSQQDSPELYQATEKCSAKCLEYGLNGLHLQKDREHLRTLVNTP
;
A
#
# COMPACT_ATOMS: atom_id res chain seq x y z
N MET A 1 11.52 3.24 12.75
CA MET A 1 10.10 3.45 13.11
C MET A 1 9.62 4.75 12.46
N PHE A 2 8.46 4.77 11.82
CA PHE A 2 7.97 5.97 11.14
C PHE A 2 6.95 6.71 12.02
N SER A 3 7.12 8.02 12.14
CA SER A 3 6.18 8.87 12.88
C SER A 3 4.84 9.00 12.16
N LYS A 4 3.79 9.34 12.90
CA LYS A 4 2.45 9.63 12.35
C LYS A 4 2.51 10.70 11.26
N TRP A 5 3.37 11.70 11.41
CA TRP A 5 3.56 12.74 10.39
C TRP A 5 4.16 12.19 9.10
N GLN A 6 5.15 11.30 9.18
CA GLN A 6 5.72 10.63 8.01
C GLN A 6 4.68 9.73 7.32
N TRP A 7 3.84 9.05 8.09
CA TRP A 7 2.75 8.22 7.57
C TRP A 7 1.62 9.05 6.93
N LEU A 8 1.22 10.16 7.55
CA LEU A 8 0.27 11.10 6.95
C LEU A 8 0.86 11.71 5.67
N TRP A 9 2.15 12.06 5.68
CA TRP A 9 2.85 12.55 4.50
C TRP A 9 2.92 11.52 3.37
N SER A 10 3.10 10.23 3.69
CA SER A 10 3.08 9.18 2.67
C SER A 10 1.70 9.06 2.03
N LYS A 11 0.61 9.16 2.82
CA LYS A 11 -0.75 9.24 2.29
C LYS A 11 -0.96 10.45 1.38
N ILE A 12 -0.56 11.64 1.84
CA ILE A 12 -0.70 12.91 1.10
C ILE A 12 0.08 12.87 -0.22
N LYS A 13 1.33 12.39 -0.22
CA LYS A 13 2.14 12.23 -1.44
C LYS A 13 1.51 11.31 -2.46
N THR A 14 0.67 10.35 -2.04
CA THR A 14 -0.04 9.43 -2.94
C THR A 14 -1.40 9.96 -3.40
N THR A 15 -1.67 11.26 -3.28
CA THR A 15 -2.91 11.87 -3.79
C THR A 15 -2.69 12.61 -5.10
N LEU A 16 -3.52 12.30 -6.10
CA LEU A 16 -3.43 12.84 -7.46
C LEU A 16 -3.56 14.37 -7.49
N TRP A 17 -4.54 14.93 -6.78
CA TRP A 17 -4.85 16.36 -6.86
C TRP A 17 -3.69 17.23 -6.33
N ILE A 18 -2.99 16.78 -5.28
CA ILE A 18 -1.85 17.51 -4.72
C ILE A 18 -0.71 17.56 -5.72
N ARG A 19 -0.45 16.46 -6.44
CA ARG A 19 0.58 16.44 -7.49
C ARG A 19 0.18 17.29 -8.68
N ALA A 20 -1.05 17.20 -9.14
CA ALA A 20 -1.55 18.05 -10.22
C ALA A 20 -1.44 19.54 -9.87
N CYS A 21 -1.77 19.91 -8.63
CA CYS A 21 -1.58 21.27 -8.13
C CYS A 21 -0.09 21.66 -8.06
N LEU A 22 0.82 20.75 -7.66
CA LEU A 22 2.26 21.02 -7.60
C LEU A 22 2.85 21.25 -9.01
N PHE A 23 2.49 20.43 -9.99
CA PHE A 23 2.92 20.62 -11.38
C PHE A 23 2.27 21.86 -12.02
N GLY A 24 1.00 22.12 -11.74
CA GLY A 24 0.30 23.32 -12.21
C GLY A 24 0.91 24.61 -11.62
N THR A 25 1.24 24.61 -10.32
CA THR A 25 1.92 25.74 -9.67
C THR A 25 3.35 25.91 -10.17
N PHE A 26 4.07 24.83 -10.48
CA PHE A 26 5.36 24.92 -11.15
C PHE A 26 5.26 25.55 -12.55
N GLY A 27 4.24 25.17 -13.33
CA GLY A 27 3.95 25.80 -14.61
C GLY A 27 3.64 27.30 -14.47
N LEU A 28 2.80 27.66 -13.49
CA LEU A 28 2.50 29.06 -13.18
C LEU A 28 3.74 29.84 -12.73
N ALA A 29 4.59 29.24 -11.89
CA ALA A 29 5.85 29.83 -11.45
C ALA A 29 6.80 30.06 -12.63
N ALA A 30 6.86 29.14 -13.60
CA ALA A 30 7.67 29.32 -14.80
C ALA A 30 7.21 30.54 -15.64
N VAL A 31 5.90 30.75 -15.76
CA VAL A 31 5.30 31.92 -16.42
C VAL A 31 5.63 33.22 -15.67
N LEU A 32 5.55 33.22 -14.34
CA LEU A 32 5.90 34.38 -13.50
C LEU A 32 7.42 34.66 -13.48
N LEU A 33 8.25 33.63 -13.54
CA LEU A 33 9.70 33.81 -13.68
C LEU A 33 10.05 34.42 -15.04
N ALA A 34 9.32 34.05 -16.10
CA ALA A 34 9.48 34.68 -17.41
C ALA A 34 9.14 36.18 -17.37
N SER A 35 8.19 36.62 -16.53
CA SER A 35 7.89 38.06 -16.40
C SER A 35 8.91 38.77 -15.53
N PHE A 36 9.50 38.10 -14.55
CA PHE A 36 10.59 38.67 -13.75
C PHE A 36 11.91 38.81 -14.54
N ALA A 37 12.14 37.94 -15.53
CA ALA A 37 13.27 38.05 -16.45
C ALA A 37 13.29 39.39 -17.21
N ASP A 38 12.12 40.01 -17.42
CA ASP A 38 12.02 41.34 -18.01
C ASP A 38 12.55 42.46 -17.11
N THR A 39 12.70 42.22 -15.80
CA THR A 39 13.24 43.23 -14.84
C THR A 39 14.78 43.31 -14.90
N PHE A 40 15.47 42.27 -15.36
CA PHE A 40 16.94 42.21 -15.47
C PHE A 40 17.44 42.49 -16.90
N SER A 41 16.73 43.35 -17.65
CA SER A 41 16.81 43.50 -19.12
C SER A 41 18.14 43.97 -19.74
N GLU A 42 19.26 43.93 -19.04
CA GLU A 42 20.58 44.29 -19.58
C GLU A 42 21.21 43.16 -20.42
N PHE A 43 20.63 41.96 -20.42
CA PHE A 43 21.08 40.84 -21.24
C PHE A 43 20.39 40.82 -22.62
N ASP A 44 21.16 41.09 -23.68
CA ASP A 44 20.70 40.97 -25.07
C ASP A 44 20.82 39.50 -25.49
N LEU A 45 19.69 38.78 -25.46
CA LEU A 45 19.66 37.36 -25.80
C LEU A 45 19.82 37.16 -27.31
N PRO A 46 20.63 36.20 -27.76
CA PRO A 46 21.03 36.06 -29.17
C PRO A 46 19.89 35.62 -30.11
N PHE A 47 18.73 35.23 -29.59
CA PHE A 47 17.61 34.70 -30.37
C PHE A 47 16.29 35.30 -29.92
N LYS A 48 15.59 35.98 -30.84
CA LYS A 48 14.24 36.50 -30.63
C LYS A 48 13.24 35.44 -31.10
N ALA A 49 12.64 34.72 -30.17
CA ALA A 49 11.59 33.77 -30.49
C ALA A 49 10.37 34.53 -31.09
N PRO A 50 9.91 34.21 -32.31
CA PRO A 50 8.73 34.86 -32.89
C PRO A 50 7.51 34.61 -32.01
N GLN A 51 6.75 35.68 -31.70
CA GLN A 51 5.55 35.59 -30.87
C GLN A 51 4.53 34.60 -31.43
N GLU A 52 4.32 34.62 -32.74
CA GLU A 52 3.42 33.70 -33.44
C GLU A 52 3.81 32.23 -33.23
N ALA A 53 5.11 31.92 -33.20
CA ALA A 53 5.58 30.55 -32.98
C ALA A 53 5.31 30.06 -31.55
N VAL A 54 5.54 30.93 -30.54
CA VAL A 54 5.27 30.61 -29.13
C VAL A 54 3.78 30.41 -28.90
N ASP A 55 2.95 31.33 -29.39
CA ASP A 55 1.49 31.27 -29.27
C ASP A 55 0.90 30.02 -29.94
N GLN A 56 1.31 29.71 -31.18
CA GLN A 56 0.86 28.51 -31.89
C GLN A 56 1.20 27.23 -31.13
N ILE A 57 2.43 27.11 -30.60
CA ILE A 57 2.85 25.91 -29.86
C ILE A 57 2.05 25.77 -28.56
N LEU A 58 1.89 26.86 -27.80
CA LEU A 58 1.11 26.85 -26.56
C LEU A 58 -0.37 26.52 -26.83
N ALA A 59 -0.97 27.05 -27.90
CA ALA A 59 -2.34 26.73 -28.29
C ALA A 59 -2.51 25.26 -28.69
N ILE A 60 -1.55 24.70 -29.45
CA ILE A 60 -1.52 23.26 -29.78
C ILE A 60 -1.43 22.42 -28.51
N LEU A 61 -0.55 22.78 -27.57
CA LEU A 61 -0.42 22.09 -26.29
C LEU A 61 -1.70 22.19 -25.47
N ALA A 62 -2.32 23.36 -25.34
CA ALA A 62 -3.55 23.53 -24.57
C ALA A 62 -4.69 22.63 -25.11
N ASN A 63 -4.91 22.63 -26.43
CA ASN A 63 -5.99 21.83 -27.03
C ASN A 63 -5.71 20.32 -26.98
N SER A 64 -4.47 19.91 -27.28
CA SER A 64 -4.10 18.49 -27.28
C SER A 64 -4.05 17.90 -25.87
N MET A 65 -3.53 18.64 -24.88
CA MET A 65 -3.38 18.15 -23.52
C MET A 65 -4.72 17.94 -22.83
N LEU A 66 -5.73 18.78 -23.09
CA LEU A 66 -7.08 18.56 -22.57
C LEU A 66 -7.67 17.22 -23.06
N MET A 67 -7.47 16.91 -24.34
CA MET A 67 -7.89 15.64 -24.93
C MET A 67 -7.12 14.45 -24.33
N VAL A 68 -5.80 14.57 -24.19
CA VAL A 68 -4.95 13.52 -23.58
C VAL A 68 -5.30 13.28 -22.11
N VAL A 69 -5.58 14.33 -21.33
CA VAL A 69 -6.05 14.22 -19.94
C VAL A 69 -7.37 13.47 -19.88
N THR A 70 -8.34 13.84 -20.73
CA THR A 70 -9.66 13.19 -20.78
C THR A 70 -9.52 11.71 -21.12
N PHE A 71 -8.78 11.38 -22.18
CA PHE A 71 -8.48 10.00 -22.57
C PHE A 71 -7.81 9.22 -21.43
N SER A 72 -6.78 9.80 -20.79
CA SER A 72 -6.04 9.15 -19.71
C SER A 72 -6.92 8.89 -18.48
N LEU A 73 -7.79 9.84 -18.13
CA LEU A 73 -8.76 9.68 -17.04
C LEU A 73 -9.76 8.55 -17.35
N SER A 74 -10.29 8.49 -18.58
CA SER A 74 -11.18 7.42 -19.02
C SER A 74 -10.52 6.04 -18.89
N VAL A 75 -9.27 5.89 -19.37
CA VAL A 75 -8.57 4.61 -19.24
C VAL A 75 -8.30 4.24 -17.78
N MET A 76 -7.93 5.20 -16.94
CA MET A 76 -7.76 4.98 -15.50
C MET A 76 -9.05 4.48 -14.84
N VAL A 77 -10.20 5.08 -15.15
CA VAL A 77 -11.51 4.64 -14.64
C VAL A 77 -11.83 3.23 -15.14
N SER A 78 -11.61 2.94 -16.43
CA SER A 78 -11.78 1.59 -16.98
C SER A 78 -10.88 0.56 -16.29
N ALA A 79 -9.63 0.90 -15.99
CA ALA A 79 -8.72 0.03 -15.26
C ALA A 79 -9.17 -0.22 -13.81
N TYR A 80 -9.70 0.80 -13.11
CA TYR A 80 -10.28 0.62 -11.78
C TYR A 80 -11.50 -0.28 -11.80
N MET A 81 -12.36 -0.14 -12.82
CA MET A 81 -13.51 -1.03 -13.00
C MET A 81 -13.07 -2.47 -13.24
N ALA A 82 -12.08 -2.70 -14.11
CA ALA A 82 -11.52 -4.03 -14.37
C ALA A 82 -10.88 -4.65 -13.12
N ALA A 83 -10.15 -3.88 -12.32
CA ALA A 83 -9.59 -4.37 -11.07
C ALA A 83 -10.68 -4.69 -10.03
N THR A 84 -11.73 -3.88 -9.96
CA THR A 84 -12.87 -4.14 -9.07
C THR A 84 -13.60 -5.42 -9.48
N SER A 85 -13.75 -5.66 -10.78
CA SER A 85 -14.46 -6.84 -11.30
C SER A 85 -13.64 -8.12 -11.22
N ASN A 86 -12.33 -8.06 -11.49
CA ASN A 86 -11.49 -9.25 -11.68
C ASN A 86 -10.55 -9.55 -10.50
N VAL A 87 -10.40 -8.61 -9.55
CA VAL A 87 -9.44 -8.74 -8.44
C VAL A 87 -10.18 -8.62 -7.11
N THR A 88 -10.25 -7.43 -6.51
CA THR A 88 -11.08 -7.13 -5.33
C THR A 88 -11.12 -5.61 -5.11
N PRO A 89 -12.23 -5.03 -4.62
CA PRO A 89 -12.31 -3.61 -4.30
C PRO A 89 -11.17 -3.11 -3.40
N ARG A 90 -10.61 -3.96 -2.53
CA ARG A 90 -9.53 -3.58 -1.60
C ARG A 90 -8.18 -3.43 -2.29
N ALA A 91 -7.94 -4.17 -3.37
CA ALA A 91 -6.72 -4.06 -4.16
C ALA A 91 -6.72 -2.77 -5.02
N THR A 92 -7.90 -2.28 -5.41
CA THR A 92 -8.03 -1.03 -6.19
C THR A 92 -7.45 0.19 -5.46
N ARG A 93 -7.39 0.15 -4.12
CA ARG A 93 -6.77 1.18 -3.29
C ARG A 93 -5.28 1.37 -3.62
N LEU A 94 -4.54 0.28 -3.84
CA LEU A 94 -3.13 0.33 -4.24
C LEU A 94 -2.98 0.89 -5.65
N ILE A 95 -3.86 0.49 -6.57
CA ILE A 95 -3.86 1.00 -7.95
C ILE A 95 -4.13 2.52 -7.95
N ARG A 96 -5.05 3.01 -7.10
CA ARG A 96 -5.32 4.44 -6.95
C ARG A 96 -4.11 5.22 -6.42
N GLN A 97 -3.28 4.58 -5.60
CA GLN A 97 -2.08 5.15 -5.01
C GLN A 97 -0.84 5.02 -5.92
N ASP A 98 -1.01 4.49 -7.13
CA ASP A 98 0.10 4.31 -8.06
C ASP A 98 0.70 5.65 -8.50
N VAL A 99 1.94 5.84 -8.04
CA VAL A 99 2.74 7.04 -8.22
C VAL A 99 3.02 7.32 -9.70
N THR A 100 3.17 6.27 -10.52
CA THR A 100 3.50 6.41 -11.96
C THR A 100 2.32 7.00 -12.71
N THR A 101 1.14 6.39 -12.56
CA THR A 101 -0.13 6.91 -13.12
C THR A 101 -0.35 8.36 -12.68
N GLN A 102 -0.21 8.66 -11.39
CA GLN A 102 -0.42 10.01 -10.87
C GLN A 102 0.54 11.05 -11.44
N ASN A 103 1.82 10.70 -11.60
CA ASN A 103 2.82 11.62 -12.18
C ASN A 103 2.55 11.91 -13.65
N VAL A 104 2.16 10.91 -14.41
CA VAL A 104 1.79 11.06 -15.82
C VAL A 104 0.58 12.00 -15.95
N LEU A 105 -0.51 11.72 -15.23
CA LEU A 105 -1.71 12.57 -15.27
C LEU A 105 -1.41 13.99 -14.78
N ALA A 106 -0.63 14.15 -13.71
CA ALA A 106 -0.23 15.46 -13.21
C ALA A 106 0.60 16.25 -14.22
N THR A 107 1.46 15.58 -15.00
CA THR A 107 2.23 16.21 -16.08
C THR A 107 1.31 16.71 -17.19
N PHE A 108 0.31 15.94 -17.61
CA PHE A 108 -0.65 16.35 -18.64
C PHE A 108 -1.56 17.51 -18.18
N ILE A 109 -2.02 17.48 -16.93
CA ILE A 109 -2.81 18.59 -16.35
C ILE A 109 -1.93 19.83 -16.19
N GLY A 110 -0.69 19.66 -15.72
CA GLY A 110 0.27 20.74 -15.54
C GLY A 110 0.66 21.39 -16.86
N SER A 111 0.89 20.61 -17.92
CA SER A 111 1.18 21.14 -19.26
C SER A 111 -0.03 21.86 -19.86
N PHE A 112 -1.25 21.37 -19.64
CA PHE A 112 -2.47 22.08 -20.02
C PHE A 112 -2.58 23.45 -19.34
N ILE A 113 -2.42 23.51 -18.02
CA ILE A 113 -2.47 24.76 -17.23
C ILE A 113 -1.35 25.72 -17.67
N PHE A 114 -0.11 25.23 -17.78
CA PHE A 114 1.03 26.01 -18.27
C PHE A 114 0.74 26.63 -19.63
N SER A 115 0.18 25.84 -20.55
CA SER A 115 -0.12 26.28 -21.90
C SER A 115 -1.22 27.34 -21.91
N LEU A 116 -2.29 27.14 -21.15
CA LEU A 116 -3.39 28.11 -21.03
C LEU A 116 -2.91 29.46 -20.47
N VAL A 117 -2.16 29.42 -19.37
CA VAL A 117 -1.61 30.64 -18.76
C VAL A 117 -0.60 31.30 -19.71
N GLY A 118 0.24 30.51 -20.39
CA GLY A 118 1.17 31.02 -21.40
C GLY A 118 0.47 31.74 -22.56
N VAL A 119 -0.60 31.17 -23.11
CA VAL A 119 -1.42 31.81 -24.16
C VAL A 119 -2.01 33.13 -23.66
N ILE A 120 -2.57 33.15 -22.45
CA ILE A 120 -3.12 34.39 -21.85
C ILE A 120 -2.03 35.45 -21.70
N ALA A 121 -0.85 35.07 -21.23
CA ALA A 121 0.25 35.99 -20.96
C ALA A 121 0.89 36.53 -22.26
N VAL A 122 0.97 35.74 -23.33
CA VAL A 122 1.41 36.21 -24.66
C VAL A 122 0.38 37.16 -25.28
N ASN A 123 -0.92 36.88 -25.15
CA ASN A 123 -1.99 37.69 -25.74
C ASN A 123 -2.28 39.00 -24.99
N THR A 124 -1.85 39.12 -23.74
CA THR A 124 -2.01 40.34 -22.94
C THR A 124 -0.82 41.31 -23.07
N GLU A 125 0.12 41.03 -23.99
CA GLU A 125 1.36 41.82 -24.22
C GLU A 125 2.20 42.07 -22.95
N VAL A 126 2.08 41.20 -21.95
CA VAL A 126 2.76 41.35 -20.66
C VAL A 126 4.28 41.15 -20.77
N TYR A 127 4.76 40.57 -21.88
CA TYR A 127 6.17 40.18 -22.05
C TYR A 127 6.97 41.03 -23.03
N SER A 128 8.21 41.34 -22.64
CA SER A 128 9.21 41.86 -23.57
C SER A 128 9.75 40.77 -24.53
N ALA A 129 10.72 41.10 -25.38
CA ALA A 129 11.39 40.09 -26.22
C ALA A 129 12.13 39.01 -25.38
N ASN A 130 12.64 39.39 -24.21
CA ASN A 130 13.41 38.49 -23.34
C ASN A 130 12.50 37.51 -22.58
N GLY A 131 11.39 37.97 -21.99
CA GLY A 131 10.38 37.12 -21.38
C GLY A 131 9.79 36.10 -22.35
N ARG A 132 9.58 36.48 -23.62
CA ARG A 132 9.14 35.56 -24.69
C ARG A 132 10.16 34.45 -24.99
N PHE A 133 11.45 34.77 -24.98
CA PHE A 133 12.49 33.75 -25.16
C PHE A 133 12.56 32.77 -23.99
N VAL A 134 12.46 33.27 -22.76
CA VAL A 134 12.40 32.42 -21.56
C VAL A 134 11.17 31.49 -21.61
N LEU A 135 10.00 32.03 -21.95
CA LEU A 135 8.78 31.25 -22.12
C LEU A 135 8.92 30.18 -23.21
N PHE A 136 9.61 30.48 -24.32
CA PHE A 136 9.91 29.51 -25.37
C PHE A 136 10.78 28.34 -24.87
N ILE A 137 11.82 28.61 -24.08
CA ILE A 137 12.65 27.55 -23.46
C ILE A 137 11.80 26.66 -22.56
N PHE A 138 11.00 27.26 -21.67
CA PHE A 138 10.11 26.49 -20.79
C PHE A 138 9.08 25.68 -21.58
N THR A 139 8.59 26.22 -22.69
CA THR A 139 7.67 25.50 -23.58
C THR A 139 8.35 24.28 -24.21
N MET A 140 9.59 24.42 -24.69
CA MET A 140 10.36 23.29 -25.22
C MET A 140 10.65 22.22 -24.15
N LEU A 141 11.02 22.65 -22.93
CA LEU A 141 11.18 21.73 -21.81
C LEU A 141 9.87 21.01 -21.49
N MET A 142 8.74 21.72 -21.50
CA MET A 142 7.42 21.14 -21.27
C MET A 142 7.06 20.10 -22.34
N ILE A 143 7.37 20.37 -23.62
CA ILE A 143 7.17 19.40 -24.71
C ILE A 143 7.95 18.11 -24.43
N VAL A 144 9.23 18.22 -24.07
CA VAL A 144 10.06 17.04 -23.75
C VAL A 144 9.45 16.26 -22.57
N LEU A 145 9.01 16.95 -21.51
CA LEU A 145 8.37 16.31 -20.36
C LEU A 145 7.06 15.60 -20.76
N VAL A 146 6.24 16.21 -21.59
CA VAL A 146 4.99 15.62 -22.10
C VAL A 146 5.27 14.38 -22.93
N VAL A 147 6.25 14.42 -23.85
CA VAL A 147 6.62 13.27 -24.67
C VAL A 147 7.10 12.10 -23.80
N LEU A 148 7.97 12.36 -22.82
CA LEU A 148 8.41 11.35 -21.87
C LEU A 148 7.25 10.80 -21.02
N ALA A 149 6.32 11.65 -20.60
CA ALA A 149 5.13 11.23 -19.86
C ALA A 149 4.21 10.34 -20.71
N ILE A 150 4.05 10.62 -22.01
CA ILE A 150 3.29 9.77 -22.94
C ILE A 150 3.96 8.40 -23.10
N PHE A 151 5.28 8.34 -23.30
CA PHE A 151 5.97 7.05 -23.40
C PHE A 151 5.82 6.21 -22.13
N ARG A 152 6.01 6.83 -20.96
CA ARG A 152 5.76 6.18 -19.66
C ARG A 152 4.30 5.74 -19.51
N TRP A 153 3.35 6.54 -19.99
CA TRP A 153 1.94 6.19 -19.95
C TRP A 153 1.64 4.94 -20.75
N ILE A 154 2.13 4.88 -21.99
CA ILE A 154 1.90 3.74 -22.90
C ILE A 154 2.48 2.46 -22.32
N GLU A 155 3.71 2.51 -21.81
CA GLU A 155 4.35 1.36 -21.17
C GLU A 155 3.51 0.86 -19.98
N HIS A 156 3.08 1.78 -19.12
CA HIS A 156 2.34 1.46 -17.91
C HIS A 156 0.90 1.01 -18.17
N LEU A 157 0.28 1.47 -19.26
CA LEU A 157 -1.08 1.10 -19.66
C LEU A 157 -1.26 -0.41 -19.82
N SER A 158 -0.20 -1.07 -20.32
CA SER A 158 -0.19 -2.52 -20.57
C SER A 158 -0.28 -3.37 -19.29
N LEU A 159 -0.05 -2.74 -18.13
CA LEU A 159 -0.03 -3.37 -16.81
C LEU A 159 -1.22 -2.97 -15.96
N LEU A 160 -1.79 -1.78 -16.13
CA LEU A 160 -2.91 -1.27 -15.32
C LEU A 160 -4.14 -2.19 -15.37
N GLY A 161 -4.70 -2.50 -14.19
CA GLY A 161 -5.94 -3.28 -14.06
C GLY A 161 -5.82 -4.78 -14.33
N ARG A 162 -4.64 -5.30 -14.70
CA ARG A 162 -4.41 -6.74 -14.86
C ARG A 162 -4.29 -7.42 -13.49
N VAL A 163 -4.80 -8.64 -13.39
CA VAL A 163 -4.75 -9.43 -12.15
C VAL A 163 -3.30 -9.58 -11.67
N GLY A 164 -2.39 -10.01 -12.55
CA GLY A 164 -0.98 -10.23 -12.19
C GLY A 164 -0.25 -8.99 -11.68
N SER A 165 -0.44 -7.82 -12.30
CA SER A 165 0.19 -6.57 -11.84
C SER A 165 -0.39 -6.08 -10.53
N THR A 166 -1.70 -6.27 -10.32
CA THR A 166 -2.37 -5.90 -9.07
C THR A 166 -1.93 -6.84 -7.94
N SER A 167 -1.84 -8.14 -8.19
CA SER A 167 -1.29 -9.12 -7.25
C SER A 167 0.16 -8.82 -6.91
N ASN A 168 0.98 -8.36 -7.87
CA ASN A 168 2.36 -7.91 -7.61
C ASN A 168 2.39 -6.71 -6.65
N GLN A 169 1.48 -5.74 -6.80
CA GLN A 169 1.40 -4.58 -5.91
C GLN A 169 0.99 -4.98 -4.49
N VAL A 170 0.01 -5.88 -4.36
CA VAL A 170 -0.41 -6.40 -3.05
C VAL A 170 0.71 -7.22 -2.42
N GLU A 171 1.37 -8.11 -3.17
CA GLU A 171 2.52 -8.90 -2.69
C GLU A 171 3.64 -7.96 -2.21
N LYS A 172 3.99 -6.94 -2.98
CA LYS A 172 5.01 -5.95 -2.58
C LYS A 172 4.64 -5.22 -1.29
N ALA A 173 3.41 -4.69 -1.20
CA ALA A 173 2.95 -3.99 0.00
C ALA A 173 2.95 -4.92 1.24
N THR A 174 2.63 -6.20 1.05
CA THR A 174 2.68 -7.23 2.09
C THR A 174 4.12 -7.53 2.51
N ALA A 175 5.03 -7.67 1.54
CA ALA A 175 6.45 -7.90 1.78
C ALA A 175 7.10 -6.73 2.52
N ASP A 176 6.75 -5.48 2.16
CA ASP A 176 7.24 -4.28 2.85
C ASP A 176 6.76 -4.26 4.32
N ALA A 177 5.50 -4.63 4.57
CA ALA A 177 4.97 -4.75 5.93
C ALA A 177 5.63 -5.89 6.73
N LEU A 178 5.87 -7.05 6.12
CA LEU A 178 6.59 -8.17 6.76
C LEU A 178 8.04 -7.81 7.06
N ALA A 179 8.72 -7.12 6.14
CA ALA A 179 10.09 -6.63 6.34
C ALA A 179 10.15 -5.65 7.52
N PHE A 180 9.15 -4.77 7.66
CA PHE A 180 9.05 -3.88 8.81
C PHE A 180 8.97 -4.66 10.15
N TYR A 181 8.17 -5.73 10.21
CA TYR A 181 8.07 -6.59 11.39
C TYR A 181 9.34 -7.40 11.66
N ARG A 182 10.05 -7.83 10.61
CA ARG A 182 11.36 -8.49 10.75
C ARG A 182 12.40 -7.54 11.34
N ASP A 183 12.43 -6.31 10.86
CA ASP A 183 13.42 -5.32 11.31
C ASP A 183 13.03 -4.71 12.67
N ASN A 184 11.76 -4.84 13.07
CA ASN A 184 11.21 -4.32 14.33
C ASN A 184 10.24 -5.37 14.93
N PRO A 185 10.74 -6.50 15.47
CA PRO A 185 9.90 -7.51 16.09
C PRO A 185 9.05 -6.87 17.20
N CYS A 186 7.79 -7.31 17.33
CA CYS A 186 6.84 -6.72 18.28
C CYS A 186 6.69 -5.19 18.11
N LEU A 187 6.74 -4.69 16.86
CA LEU A 187 6.72 -3.26 16.52
C LEU A 187 7.86 -2.44 17.15
N GLY A 188 8.94 -3.10 17.58
CA GLY A 188 10.08 -2.48 18.28
C GLY A 188 9.90 -2.35 19.80
N GLY A 189 8.85 -2.94 20.36
CA GLY A 189 8.62 -3.09 21.80
C GLY A 189 9.10 -4.44 22.36
N HIS A 190 8.88 -4.68 23.65
CA HIS A 190 9.07 -5.99 24.27
C HIS A 190 7.99 -6.97 23.88
N LEU A 191 8.35 -8.25 23.82
CA LEU A 191 7.39 -9.33 23.60
C LEU A 191 6.46 -9.43 24.80
N ARG A 192 5.16 -9.28 24.54
CA ARG A 192 4.12 -9.68 25.50
C ARG A 192 3.93 -11.19 25.44
N THR A 193 4.41 -11.90 26.46
CA THR A 193 4.42 -13.38 26.52
C THR A 193 3.10 -14.00 26.97
N ASP A 194 2.30 -13.28 27.76
CA ASP A 194 1.03 -13.77 28.29
C ASP A 194 -0.18 -13.12 27.59
N ASP A 195 -1.18 -13.95 27.28
CA ASP A 195 -2.50 -13.46 26.84
C ASP A 195 -3.15 -12.61 27.95
N SER A 196 -2.91 -12.95 29.23
CA SER A 196 -3.32 -12.16 30.37
C SER A 196 -2.40 -10.98 30.61
N LEU A 197 -3.00 -9.80 30.84
CA LEU A 197 -2.28 -8.62 31.30
C LEU A 197 -1.64 -8.88 32.68
N PRO A 198 -0.47 -8.29 32.98
CA PRO A 198 0.08 -8.34 34.33
C PRO A 198 -0.89 -7.76 35.35
N PRO A 199 -0.87 -8.23 36.62
CA PRO A 199 -1.78 -7.73 37.65
C PRO A 199 -1.73 -6.21 37.84
N GLU A 200 -0.56 -5.61 37.61
CA GLU A 200 -0.34 -4.17 37.74
C GLU A 200 -0.99 -3.34 36.61
N ALA A 201 -1.30 -3.96 35.47
CA ALA A 201 -1.87 -3.29 34.31
C ALA A 201 -3.40 -3.11 34.49
N GLU A 202 -3.78 -2.11 35.29
CA GLU A 202 -5.18 -1.90 35.71
C GLU A 202 -5.89 -0.74 34.98
N TYR A 203 -5.18 0.08 34.21
CA TYR A 203 -5.72 1.32 33.65
C TYR A 203 -5.85 1.25 32.12
N PRO A 204 -7.01 0.79 31.58
CA PRO A 204 -7.21 0.67 30.14
C PRO A 204 -7.47 2.03 29.48
N LEU A 205 -6.86 2.23 28.31
CA LEU A 205 -7.24 3.29 27.38
C LEU A 205 -8.23 2.73 26.37
N LEU A 206 -9.52 3.00 26.55
CA LEU A 206 -10.56 2.56 25.63
C LEU A 206 -10.54 3.35 24.31
N ALA A 207 -10.94 2.68 23.23
CA ALA A 207 -11.22 3.33 21.96
C ALA A 207 -12.40 4.32 22.10
N GLU A 208 -12.43 5.38 21.31
CA GLU A 208 -13.56 6.33 21.28
C GLU A 208 -14.53 6.04 20.12
N GLU A 209 -14.05 5.35 19.08
CA GLU A 209 -14.79 5.10 17.85
C GLU A 209 -14.68 3.64 17.40
N VAL A 210 -15.56 3.25 16.47
CA VAL A 210 -15.54 1.93 15.83
C VAL A 210 -14.72 2.02 14.55
N GLY A 211 -13.71 1.17 14.39
CA GLY A 211 -12.87 1.17 13.20
C GLY A 211 -11.68 0.22 13.31
N TYR A 212 -10.84 0.19 12.29
CA TYR A 212 -9.61 -0.59 12.25
C TYR A 212 -8.42 0.26 12.66
N VAL A 213 -7.56 -0.28 13.51
CA VAL A 213 -6.25 0.32 13.81
C VAL A 213 -5.40 0.28 12.54
N GLN A 214 -5.14 1.41 11.91
CA GLN A 214 -4.32 1.50 10.70
C GLN A 214 -2.84 1.72 10.96
N HIS A 215 -2.52 2.43 12.05
CA HIS A 215 -1.15 2.80 12.40
C HIS A 215 -0.99 2.98 13.90
N ILE A 216 0.12 2.49 14.42
CA ILE A 216 0.55 2.73 15.80
C ILE A 216 1.91 3.44 15.76
N ASP A 217 1.94 4.69 16.25
CA ASP A 217 3.16 5.47 16.43
C ASP A 217 3.83 5.07 17.75
N MET A 218 4.62 4.02 17.67
CA MET A 218 5.34 3.45 18.80
C MET A 218 6.31 4.44 19.47
N ALA A 219 6.92 5.37 18.73
CA ALA A 219 7.82 6.37 19.29
C ALA A 219 7.04 7.40 20.14
N ALA A 220 5.86 7.82 19.67
CA ALA A 220 4.98 8.69 20.43
C ALA A 220 4.44 7.99 21.69
N LEU A 221 4.08 6.70 21.59
CA LEU A 221 3.68 5.90 22.75
C LEU A 221 4.80 5.77 23.79
N GLN A 222 6.03 5.49 23.35
CA GLN A 222 7.20 5.40 24.22
C GLN A 222 7.45 6.72 24.97
N SER A 223 7.34 7.85 24.27
CA SER A 223 7.50 9.17 24.88
C SER A 223 6.45 9.43 25.97
N CYS A 224 5.19 9.06 25.71
CA CYS A 224 4.11 9.16 26.71
C CYS A 224 4.36 8.23 27.91
N ALA A 225 4.86 7.01 27.66
CA ALA A 225 5.20 6.05 28.71
C ALA A 225 6.34 6.57 29.61
N GLU A 226 7.36 7.22 29.03
CA GLU A 226 8.46 7.85 29.76
C GLU A 226 7.98 9.03 30.62
N ASP A 227 7.13 9.90 30.07
CA ASP A 227 6.55 11.03 30.82
C ASP A 227 5.71 10.58 32.03
N MET A 228 5.07 9.42 31.93
CA MET A 228 4.30 8.81 33.01
C MET A 228 5.15 7.95 33.96
N ASP A 229 6.38 7.64 33.56
CA ASP A 229 7.18 6.55 34.12
C ASP A 229 6.36 5.23 34.18
N ALA A 230 5.57 4.93 33.16
CA ALA A 230 4.66 3.79 33.10
C ALA A 230 5.12 2.74 32.08
N GLU A 231 4.64 1.52 32.26
CA GLU A 231 4.66 0.46 31.24
C GLU A 231 3.31 0.45 30.53
N LEU A 232 3.33 0.32 29.20
CA LEU A 232 2.13 0.25 28.37
C LEU A 232 2.07 -1.09 27.66
N TYR A 233 0.95 -1.79 27.83
CA TYR A 233 0.66 -3.08 27.22
C TYR A 233 -0.31 -2.88 26.06
N LEU A 234 0.12 -3.12 24.83
CA LEU A 234 -0.75 -2.98 23.67
C LEU A 234 -1.73 -4.17 23.61
N ASP A 235 -3.02 -3.85 23.58
CA ASP A 235 -4.12 -4.83 23.46
C ASP A 235 -4.62 -4.94 22.00
N THR A 236 -4.07 -4.12 21.13
CA THR A 236 -4.42 -4.03 19.72
C THR A 236 -3.17 -4.00 18.86
N GLN A 237 -3.29 -4.58 17.66
CA GLN A 237 -2.29 -4.51 16.61
C GLN A 237 -2.89 -3.79 15.40
N PRO A 238 -2.06 -3.30 14.46
CA PRO A 238 -2.53 -2.88 13.16
C PRO A 238 -3.41 -3.97 12.51
N GLY A 239 -4.57 -3.56 12.01
CA GLY A 239 -5.61 -4.43 11.46
C GLY A 239 -6.69 -4.90 12.43
N THR A 240 -6.53 -4.67 13.74
CA THR A 240 -7.56 -5.03 14.72
C THR A 240 -8.76 -4.09 14.61
N LEU A 241 -9.97 -4.66 14.55
CA LEU A 241 -11.22 -3.92 14.71
C LEU A 241 -11.41 -3.54 16.18
N VAL A 242 -11.62 -2.25 16.44
CA VAL A 242 -11.85 -1.69 17.77
C VAL A 242 -13.23 -1.04 17.84
N HIS A 243 -13.73 -0.89 19.06
CA HIS A 243 -15.01 -0.31 19.41
C HIS A 243 -14.92 0.28 20.83
N PRO A 244 -15.84 1.14 21.28
CA PRO A 244 -15.71 1.87 22.55
C PRO A 244 -15.54 1.05 23.83
N THR A 245 -15.83 -0.26 23.80
CA THR A 245 -15.63 -1.18 24.94
C THR A 245 -14.32 -1.96 24.87
N ARG A 246 -13.49 -1.76 23.84
CA ARG A 246 -12.19 -2.43 23.67
C ARG A 246 -11.06 -1.49 24.08
N ALA A 247 -10.16 -1.98 24.92
CA ALA A 247 -8.90 -1.31 25.22
C ALA A 247 -8.01 -1.28 23.98
N LEU A 248 -7.42 -0.13 23.69
CA LEU A 248 -6.36 0.05 22.70
C LEU A 248 -5.01 -0.42 23.29
N LEU A 249 -4.78 -0.02 24.53
CA LEU A 249 -3.67 -0.39 25.38
C LEU A 249 -4.11 -0.32 26.85
N THR A 250 -3.33 -0.92 27.73
CA THR A 250 -3.51 -0.86 29.17
C THR A 250 -2.22 -0.39 29.83
N SER A 251 -2.31 0.51 30.80
CA SER A 251 -1.15 1.03 31.55
C SER A 251 -1.11 0.45 32.96
N ASN A 252 0.11 0.31 33.51
CA ASN A 252 0.31 0.00 34.92
C ASN A 252 0.17 1.23 35.86
N LYS A 253 -0.04 2.43 35.31
CA LYS A 253 -0.24 3.66 36.09
C LYS A 253 -1.50 4.40 35.62
N PRO A 254 -2.14 5.21 36.50
CA PRO A 254 -3.30 6.01 36.14
C PRO A 254 -3.02 6.93 34.95
N ILE A 255 -3.90 6.91 33.95
CA ILE A 255 -3.77 7.74 32.75
C ILE A 255 -4.61 9.02 32.89
N THR A 256 -3.93 10.17 33.00
CA THR A 256 -4.60 11.48 33.07
C THR A 256 -5.24 11.86 31.72
N GLU A 257 -6.30 12.68 31.75
CA GLU A 257 -7.01 13.16 30.55
C GLU A 257 -6.09 13.81 29.49
N LYS A 258 -5.04 14.51 29.91
CA LYS A 258 -4.06 15.09 28.97
C LYS A 258 -3.32 13.98 28.22
N ILE A 259 -2.85 12.97 28.94
CA ILE A 259 -2.05 11.89 28.36
C ILE A 259 -2.92 10.93 27.56
N GLN A 260 -4.17 10.68 27.97
CA GLN A 260 -5.14 9.92 27.17
C GLN A 260 -5.25 10.49 25.75
N ARG A 261 -5.35 11.82 25.60
CA ARG A 261 -5.41 12.46 24.28
C ARG A 261 -4.15 12.25 23.46
N GLU A 262 -2.97 12.30 24.06
CA GLU A 262 -1.71 12.07 23.34
C GLU A 262 -1.52 10.60 22.94
N LEU A 263 -1.87 9.66 23.84
CA LEU A 263 -1.88 8.22 23.53
C LEU A 263 -2.87 7.89 22.41
N ARG A 264 -4.09 8.46 22.44
CA ARG A 264 -5.06 8.28 21.35
C ARG A 264 -4.56 8.89 20.05
N LYS A 265 -3.88 10.04 20.08
CA LYS A 265 -3.27 10.61 18.86
C LYS A 265 -2.19 9.70 18.27
N ALA A 266 -1.47 8.94 19.08
CA ALA A 266 -0.45 8.00 18.60
C ALA A 266 -1.05 6.78 17.87
N ILE A 267 -2.35 6.49 18.08
CA ILE A 267 -3.05 5.37 17.45
C ILE A 267 -4.02 5.92 16.40
N THR A 268 -3.87 5.52 15.15
CA THR A 268 -4.79 5.95 14.08
C THR A 268 -5.82 4.87 13.81
N ILE A 269 -7.10 5.23 13.98
CA ILE A 269 -8.26 4.39 13.71
C ILE A 269 -9.00 4.97 12.49
N ASP A 270 -9.57 4.10 11.67
CA ASP A 270 -10.31 4.48 10.46
C ASP A 270 -11.27 3.35 10.05
N ASN A 271 -12.20 3.61 9.13
CA ASN A 271 -13.22 2.63 8.71
C ASN A 271 -12.67 1.47 7.88
N GLU A 272 -11.45 1.59 7.34
CA GLU A 272 -10.80 0.59 6.51
C GLU A 272 -9.44 0.16 7.07
N ARG A 273 -9.03 -1.08 6.78
CA ARG A 273 -7.66 -1.55 7.03
C ARG A 273 -6.64 -0.85 6.12
N SER A 274 -5.37 -0.91 6.50
CA SER A 274 -4.25 -0.29 5.78
C SER A 274 -3.13 -1.29 5.58
N PHE A 275 -2.54 -1.37 4.38
CA PHE A 275 -1.40 -2.27 4.10
C PHE A 275 -0.11 -1.86 4.83
N ALA A 276 0.00 -0.60 5.28
CA ALA A 276 1.28 -0.03 5.73
C ALA A 276 1.93 -0.74 6.93
N GLN A 277 1.12 -1.25 7.88
CA GLN A 277 1.60 -1.95 9.08
C GLN A 277 0.83 -3.25 9.34
N ASP A 278 0.02 -3.72 8.40
CA ASP A 278 -0.83 -4.91 8.59
C ASP A 278 -0.56 -5.93 7.48
N PRO A 279 0.46 -6.80 7.65
CA PRO A 279 0.77 -7.82 6.65
C PRO A 279 -0.38 -8.81 6.48
N ARG A 280 -1.18 -9.08 7.53
CA ARG A 280 -2.34 -9.99 7.44
C ARG A 280 -3.36 -9.50 6.42
N PHE A 281 -3.56 -8.19 6.31
CA PHE A 281 -4.47 -7.64 5.31
C PHE A 281 -3.99 -7.93 3.89
N GLY A 282 -2.67 -7.86 3.68
CA GLY A 282 -2.02 -8.27 2.44
C GLY A 282 -2.38 -9.69 2.02
N PHE A 283 -2.20 -10.65 2.94
CA PHE A 283 -2.60 -12.05 2.72
C PHE A 283 -4.11 -12.18 2.48
N CYS A 284 -4.97 -11.53 3.27
CA CYS A 284 -6.42 -11.56 3.04
C CYS A 284 -6.78 -11.08 1.63
N VAL A 285 -6.18 -9.98 1.17
CA VAL A 285 -6.46 -9.42 -0.16
C VAL A 285 -5.95 -10.35 -1.27
N LEU A 286 -4.76 -10.95 -1.13
CA LEU A 286 -4.29 -11.97 -2.07
C LEU A 286 -5.23 -13.18 -2.11
N THR A 287 -5.65 -13.68 -0.94
CA THR A 287 -6.64 -14.75 -0.82
C THR A 287 -7.96 -14.39 -1.50
N GLU A 288 -8.49 -13.17 -1.31
CA GLU A 288 -9.71 -12.72 -2.00
C GLU A 288 -9.58 -12.80 -3.53
N ILE A 289 -8.39 -12.52 -4.07
CA ILE A 289 -8.12 -12.65 -5.52
C ILE A 289 -8.21 -14.11 -5.95
N ALA A 290 -7.61 -15.03 -5.17
CA ALA A 290 -7.72 -16.46 -5.44
C ALA A 290 -9.16 -16.94 -5.34
N GLN A 291 -9.90 -16.58 -4.29
CA GLN A 291 -11.32 -16.96 -4.13
C GLN A 291 -12.18 -16.46 -5.29
N ARG A 292 -11.92 -15.24 -5.77
CA ARG A 292 -12.66 -14.70 -6.91
C ARG A 292 -12.33 -15.46 -8.19
N ALA A 293 -11.06 -15.80 -8.42
CA ALA A 293 -10.65 -16.63 -9.55
C ALA A 293 -11.27 -18.04 -9.51
N LEU A 294 -11.39 -18.64 -8.33
CA LEU A 294 -12.03 -19.95 -8.11
C LEU A 294 -13.56 -19.90 -8.18
N SER A 295 -14.16 -18.72 -8.25
CA SER A 295 -15.61 -18.59 -8.29
C SER A 295 -16.19 -19.23 -9.56
N PRO A 296 -17.43 -19.76 -9.53
CA PRO A 296 -18.05 -20.41 -10.69
C PRO A 296 -18.11 -19.54 -11.96
N SER A 297 -18.09 -18.21 -11.81
CA SER A 297 -18.14 -17.27 -12.93
C SER A 297 -16.80 -17.09 -13.65
N LEU A 298 -15.67 -17.29 -12.97
CA LEU A 298 -14.34 -17.10 -13.55
C LEU A 298 -13.64 -18.44 -13.82
N ASN A 299 -13.72 -19.37 -12.86
CA ASN A 299 -13.18 -20.72 -12.96
C ASN A 299 -11.72 -20.76 -13.46
N ASP A 300 -10.86 -19.95 -12.85
CA ASP A 300 -9.44 -19.81 -13.20
C ASP A 300 -8.55 -20.34 -12.04
N PRO A 301 -8.29 -21.67 -11.99
CA PRO A 301 -7.39 -22.26 -11.00
C PRO A 301 -5.94 -21.78 -11.15
N GLY A 302 -5.54 -21.31 -12.35
CA GLY A 302 -4.19 -20.81 -12.62
C GLY A 302 -3.85 -19.58 -11.79
N THR A 303 -4.79 -18.63 -11.71
CA THR A 303 -4.63 -17.45 -10.83
C THR A 303 -4.55 -17.85 -9.36
N ALA A 304 -5.36 -18.79 -8.89
CA ALA A 304 -5.28 -19.26 -7.49
C ALA A 304 -3.93 -19.93 -7.18
N ILE A 305 -3.39 -20.72 -8.11
CA ILE A 305 -2.06 -21.33 -8.03
C ILE A 305 -0.95 -20.28 -7.98
N ASP A 306 -1.06 -19.18 -8.75
CA ASP A 306 -0.14 -18.05 -8.66
C ASP A 306 -0.18 -17.39 -7.28
N ILE A 307 -1.39 -17.12 -6.74
CA ILE A 307 -1.56 -16.56 -5.39
C ILE A 307 -0.96 -17.47 -4.31
N ILE A 308 -1.19 -18.79 -4.36
CA ILE A 308 -0.56 -19.76 -3.45
C ILE A 308 0.97 -19.64 -3.51
N SER A 309 1.52 -19.46 -4.71
CA SER A 309 2.96 -19.29 -4.91
C SER A 309 3.48 -17.97 -4.33
N ARG A 310 2.65 -16.90 -4.32
CA ARG A 310 2.94 -15.62 -3.64
C ARG A 310 2.94 -15.78 -2.13
N HIS A 311 1.97 -16.49 -1.57
CA HIS A 311 1.94 -16.76 -0.13
C HIS A 311 3.20 -17.50 0.32
N LEU A 312 3.63 -18.51 -0.45
CA LEU A 312 4.92 -19.18 -0.22
C LEU A 312 6.09 -18.19 -0.25
N ARG A 313 6.20 -17.33 -1.27
CA ARG A 313 7.30 -16.35 -1.37
C ARG A 313 7.31 -15.34 -0.22
N LEU A 314 6.14 -14.92 0.25
CA LEU A 314 6.01 -13.97 1.36
C LEU A 314 6.37 -14.60 2.71
N LEU A 315 6.05 -15.88 2.90
CA LEU A 315 6.31 -16.59 4.15
C LEU A 315 7.68 -17.27 4.18
N ALA A 316 8.31 -17.54 3.02
CA ALA A 316 9.61 -18.19 2.96
C ALA A 316 10.75 -17.47 3.71
N PRO A 317 10.75 -16.13 3.86
CA PRO A 317 11.72 -15.41 4.70
C PRO A 317 11.34 -15.32 6.18
N TRP A 318 10.29 -16.02 6.63
CA TRP A 318 9.87 -16.02 8.03
C TRP A 318 10.99 -16.49 8.95
N ARG A 319 11.04 -15.92 10.16
CA ARG A 319 11.98 -16.30 11.20
C ARG A 319 11.27 -16.30 12.54
N ASP A 320 11.56 -17.32 13.33
CA ASP A 320 11.00 -17.46 14.69
C ASP A 320 11.42 -16.27 15.55
N LEU A 321 10.53 -15.88 16.46
CA LEU A 321 10.83 -14.81 17.43
C LEU A 321 12.10 -15.09 18.24
N SER A 322 12.39 -16.36 18.52
CA SER A 322 13.59 -16.82 19.24
C SER A 322 14.89 -16.51 18.51
N SER A 323 14.84 -16.24 17.20
CA SER A 323 16.00 -15.88 16.39
C SER A 323 16.40 -14.40 16.51
N TYR A 324 15.54 -13.57 17.10
CA TYR A 324 15.80 -12.14 17.28
C TYR A 324 16.40 -11.86 18.65
N ASP A 325 17.33 -10.89 18.70
CA ASP A 325 17.79 -10.32 19.95
C ASP A 325 16.74 -9.34 20.48
N LEU A 326 15.86 -9.85 21.36
CA LEU A 326 14.81 -9.06 21.99
C LEU A 326 15.30 -8.20 23.16
N SER A 327 16.59 -8.27 23.52
CA SER A 327 17.16 -7.47 24.60
C SER A 327 17.40 -6.01 24.20
N THR A 328 17.61 -5.74 22.91
CA THR A 328 17.76 -4.39 22.35
C THR A 328 16.45 -3.91 21.72
N CYS A 329 15.54 -3.48 22.58
CA CYS A 329 14.24 -2.93 22.21
C CYS A 329 14.33 -1.41 21.99
N HIS A 330 13.72 -0.90 20.91
CA HIS A 330 13.70 0.55 20.63
C HIS A 330 12.68 1.30 21.51
N CYS A 331 11.69 0.60 22.05
CA CYS A 331 10.64 1.14 22.89
C CYS A 331 10.48 0.30 24.17
N PRO A 332 11.43 0.42 25.13
CA PRO A 332 11.55 -0.50 26.26
C PRO A 332 10.37 -0.47 27.24
N ARG A 333 9.52 0.56 27.22
CA ARG A 333 8.34 0.68 28.09
C ARG A 333 7.05 0.15 27.44
N LEU A 334 7.16 -0.39 26.22
CA LEU A 334 6.02 -0.88 25.45
C LEU A 334 6.08 -2.39 25.32
N HIS A 335 4.99 -3.06 25.68
CA HIS A 335 4.82 -4.51 25.56
C HIS A 335 3.80 -4.79 24.45
N VAL A 336 4.22 -5.50 23.42
CA VAL A 336 3.43 -5.70 22.20
C VAL A 336 3.31 -7.20 21.91
N PRO A 337 2.11 -7.69 21.59
CA PRO A 337 1.96 -9.07 21.15
C PRO A 337 2.72 -9.30 19.84
N ALA A 338 3.25 -10.50 19.68
CA ALA A 338 3.87 -10.91 18.42
C ALA A 338 2.84 -11.08 17.30
N LEU A 339 3.33 -11.08 16.07
CA LEU A 339 2.51 -11.37 14.90
C LEU A 339 2.14 -12.86 14.90
N GLN A 340 0.84 -13.16 14.91
CA GLN A 340 0.32 -14.52 15.06
C GLN A 340 0.39 -15.28 13.73
N LEU A 341 1.36 -16.18 13.60
CA LEU A 341 1.60 -16.96 12.37
C LEU A 341 0.42 -17.86 11.98
N ASP A 342 -0.19 -18.55 12.95
CA ASP A 342 -1.37 -19.38 12.72
C ASP A 342 -2.49 -18.58 12.04
N SER A 343 -2.72 -17.34 12.49
CA SER A 343 -3.73 -16.46 11.90
C SER A 343 -3.38 -16.03 10.48
N ILE A 344 -2.09 -15.83 10.16
CA ILE A 344 -1.66 -15.53 8.79
C ILE A 344 -1.94 -16.73 7.89
N LEU A 345 -1.48 -17.92 8.28
CA LEU A 345 -1.64 -19.14 7.49
C LEU A 345 -3.13 -19.47 7.27
N ASP A 346 -3.93 -19.39 8.33
CA ASP A 346 -5.37 -19.62 8.25
C ASP A 346 -6.03 -18.66 7.23
N ASN A 347 -5.70 -17.36 7.28
CA ASN A 347 -6.22 -16.37 6.33
C ASN A 347 -5.68 -16.54 4.90
N ALA A 348 -4.45 -17.06 4.76
CA ALA A 348 -3.78 -17.24 3.47
C ALA A 348 -4.26 -18.50 2.72
N PHE A 349 -4.55 -19.60 3.43
CA PHE A 349 -4.75 -20.89 2.79
C PHE A 349 -6.15 -21.48 2.99
N LEU A 350 -6.81 -21.30 4.15
CA LEU A 350 -8.10 -21.96 4.39
C LEU A 350 -9.21 -21.51 3.44
N PRO A 351 -9.39 -20.20 3.15
CA PRO A 351 -10.45 -19.79 2.22
C PRO A 351 -10.18 -20.30 0.80
N ILE A 352 -8.92 -20.40 0.38
CA ILE A 352 -8.54 -20.99 -0.90
C ILE A 352 -8.86 -22.49 -0.92
N ALA A 353 -8.48 -23.24 0.13
CA ALA A 353 -8.80 -24.66 0.23
C ALA A 353 -10.31 -24.92 0.22
N ARG A 354 -11.09 -24.10 0.93
CA ARG A 354 -12.55 -24.19 0.94
C ARG A 354 -13.14 -23.95 -0.45
N ASP A 355 -12.72 -22.89 -1.13
CA ASP A 355 -13.32 -22.47 -2.39
C ASP A 355 -12.77 -23.23 -3.61
N ALA A 356 -11.64 -23.92 -3.47
CA ALA A 356 -11.09 -24.80 -4.51
C ALA A 356 -12.02 -25.97 -4.85
N GLY A 357 -12.90 -26.39 -3.92
CA GLY A 357 -13.91 -27.41 -4.19
C GLY A 357 -13.30 -28.72 -4.72
N ASP A 358 -13.67 -29.09 -5.94
CA ASP A 358 -13.24 -30.29 -6.66
C ASP A 358 -11.96 -30.10 -7.51
N MET A 359 -11.36 -28.90 -7.51
CA MET A 359 -10.15 -28.58 -8.27
C MET A 359 -8.89 -29.16 -7.61
N LEU A 360 -8.58 -30.42 -7.91
CA LEU A 360 -7.46 -31.16 -7.33
C LEU A 360 -6.11 -30.44 -7.48
N GLU A 361 -5.84 -29.80 -8.62
CA GLU A 361 -4.60 -29.10 -8.90
C GLU A 361 -4.31 -27.95 -7.93
N VAL A 362 -5.35 -27.27 -7.45
CA VAL A 362 -5.25 -26.18 -6.47
C VAL A 362 -4.91 -26.75 -5.10
N HIS A 363 -5.60 -27.82 -4.67
CA HIS A 363 -5.29 -28.54 -3.44
C HIS A 363 -3.87 -29.08 -3.42
N ILE A 364 -3.42 -29.71 -4.51
CA ILE A 364 -2.05 -30.21 -4.66
C ILE A 364 -1.05 -29.06 -4.50
N ARG A 365 -1.27 -27.92 -5.17
CA ARG A 365 -0.35 -26.78 -5.09
C ARG A 365 -0.29 -26.21 -3.68
N LEU A 366 -1.45 -26.07 -3.03
CA LEU A 366 -1.59 -25.58 -1.66
C LEU A 366 -0.77 -26.42 -0.69
N HIS A 367 -0.95 -27.75 -0.70
CA HIS A 367 -0.21 -28.63 0.22
C HIS A 367 1.28 -28.68 -0.09
N LYS A 368 1.68 -28.59 -1.36
CA LYS A 368 3.10 -28.45 -1.72
C LYS A 368 3.71 -27.17 -1.18
N ALA A 369 2.97 -26.05 -1.19
CA ALA A 369 3.43 -24.80 -0.62
C ALA A 369 3.55 -24.87 0.92
N LEU A 370 2.55 -25.41 1.61
CA LEU A 370 2.60 -25.62 3.06
C LEU A 370 3.76 -26.54 3.46
N LYS A 371 3.98 -27.63 2.72
CA LYS A 371 5.10 -28.53 2.95
C LYS A 371 6.46 -27.87 2.71
N ALA A 372 6.58 -27.04 1.68
CA ALA A 372 7.82 -26.28 1.45
C ALA A 372 8.12 -25.30 2.60
N LEU A 373 7.08 -24.74 3.23
CA LEU A 373 7.22 -23.92 4.44
C LEU A 373 7.58 -24.77 5.67
N SER A 374 6.97 -25.95 5.83
CA SER A 374 7.24 -26.83 6.99
C SER A 374 8.66 -27.40 6.99
N GLN A 375 9.30 -27.49 5.82
CA GLN A 375 10.68 -27.96 5.66
C GLN A 375 11.74 -26.89 5.96
N GLN A 376 11.34 -25.66 6.30
CA GLN A 376 12.28 -24.61 6.72
C GLN A 376 12.76 -24.82 8.15
N ASP A 377 13.90 -24.22 8.49
CA ASP A 377 14.51 -24.28 9.83
C ASP A 377 13.78 -23.33 10.80
N SER A 378 12.53 -23.66 11.11
CA SER A 378 11.62 -22.87 11.93
C SER A 378 10.60 -23.79 12.62
N PRO A 379 10.81 -24.14 13.90
CA PRO A 379 9.84 -24.89 14.70
C PRO A 379 8.45 -24.27 14.73
N GLU A 380 8.36 -22.94 14.80
CA GLU A 380 7.08 -22.22 14.77
C GLU A 380 6.33 -22.46 13.45
N LEU A 381 7.02 -22.29 12.32
CA LEU A 381 6.44 -22.48 10.99
C LEU A 381 6.08 -23.95 10.75
N TYR A 382 6.92 -24.90 11.17
CA TYR A 382 6.60 -26.33 11.10
C TYR A 382 5.27 -26.65 11.80
N GLN A 383 5.11 -26.24 13.06
CA GLN A 383 3.89 -26.52 13.81
C GLN A 383 2.66 -25.83 13.21
N ALA A 384 2.78 -24.56 12.83
CA ALA A 384 1.66 -23.79 12.30
C ALA A 384 1.23 -24.29 10.91
N THR A 385 2.18 -24.68 10.06
CA THR A 385 1.89 -25.24 8.72
C THR A 385 1.29 -26.63 8.79
N GLU A 386 1.71 -27.50 9.70
CA GLU A 386 1.08 -28.81 9.92
C GLU A 386 -0.38 -28.66 10.35
N LYS A 387 -0.68 -27.77 11.31
CA LYS A 387 -2.05 -27.46 11.73
C LYS A 387 -2.88 -26.91 10.57
N CYS A 388 -2.35 -25.97 9.81
CA CYS A 388 -3.04 -25.40 8.65
C CYS A 388 -3.27 -26.45 7.55
N SER A 389 -2.27 -27.29 7.28
CA SER A 389 -2.34 -28.37 6.30
C SER A 389 -3.43 -29.38 6.66
N ALA A 390 -3.53 -29.77 7.94
CA ALA A 390 -4.59 -30.67 8.40
C ALA A 390 -5.99 -30.09 8.14
N LYS A 391 -6.23 -28.81 8.49
CA LYS A 391 -7.50 -28.13 8.21
C LYS A 391 -7.78 -28.02 6.70
N CYS A 392 -6.78 -27.69 5.89
CA CYS A 392 -6.92 -27.62 4.42
C CYS A 392 -7.25 -28.99 3.81
N LEU A 393 -6.66 -30.07 4.34
CA LEU A 393 -6.94 -31.43 3.88
C LEU A 393 -8.40 -31.80 4.11
N GLU A 394 -9.00 -31.41 5.23
CA GLU A 394 -10.43 -31.63 5.48
C GLU A 394 -11.30 -30.98 4.40
N TYR A 395 -11.00 -29.74 4.00
CA TYR A 395 -11.71 -29.08 2.90
C TYR A 395 -11.52 -29.83 1.57
N GLY A 396 -10.29 -30.23 1.23
CA GLY A 396 -10.03 -30.97 0.00
C GLY A 396 -10.71 -32.32 -0.06
N LEU A 397 -10.73 -33.09 1.04
CA LEU A 397 -11.42 -34.38 1.11
C LEU A 397 -12.94 -34.25 0.97
N ASN A 398 -13.51 -33.18 1.52
CA ASN A 398 -14.94 -32.90 1.40
C ASN A 398 -15.32 -32.41 0.00
N GLY A 399 -14.44 -31.63 -0.66
CA GLY A 399 -14.68 -31.08 -2.00
C GLY A 399 -14.49 -32.06 -3.14
N LEU A 400 -13.46 -32.92 -3.07
CA LEU A 400 -13.14 -33.88 -4.13
C LEU A 400 -14.19 -35.00 -4.22
N HIS A 401 -14.65 -35.31 -5.44
CA HIS A 401 -15.67 -36.34 -5.67
C HIS A 401 -15.07 -37.73 -5.94
N LEU A 402 -13.91 -37.81 -6.60
CA LEU A 402 -13.27 -39.08 -6.93
C LEU A 402 -12.46 -39.61 -5.76
N GLN A 403 -12.70 -40.87 -5.40
CA GLN A 403 -11.96 -41.56 -4.33
C GLN A 403 -10.44 -41.59 -4.60
N LYS A 404 -10.04 -41.77 -5.87
CA LYS A 404 -8.63 -41.76 -6.30
C LYS A 404 -7.96 -40.41 -6.03
N ASP A 405 -8.67 -39.30 -6.20
CA ASP A 405 -8.14 -37.96 -5.98
C ASP A 405 -7.98 -37.68 -4.48
N ARG A 406 -8.94 -38.14 -3.67
CA ARG A 406 -8.84 -38.10 -2.20
C ARG A 406 -7.64 -38.90 -1.69
N GLU A 407 -7.40 -40.08 -2.26
CA GLU A 407 -6.24 -40.93 -1.92
C GLU A 407 -4.93 -40.30 -2.35
N HIS A 408 -4.87 -39.69 -3.54
CA HIS A 408 -3.71 -38.91 -4.00
C HIS A 408 -3.42 -37.79 -3.00
N LEU A 409 -4.43 -36.99 -2.63
CA LEU A 409 -4.24 -35.86 -1.74
C LEU A 409 -3.73 -36.30 -0.35
N ARG A 410 -4.29 -37.38 0.23
CA ARG A 410 -3.80 -37.97 1.48
C ARG A 410 -2.34 -38.41 1.37
N THR A 411 -1.99 -39.08 0.27
CA THR A 411 -0.63 -39.56 0.04
C THR A 411 0.35 -38.40 -0.03
N LEU A 412 -0.02 -37.32 -0.74
CA LEU A 412 0.81 -36.12 -0.87
C LEU A 412 1.10 -35.47 0.49
N VAL A 413 0.08 -35.34 1.35
CA VAL A 413 0.22 -34.72 2.68
C VAL A 413 1.06 -35.61 3.62
N ASN A 414 0.89 -36.93 3.56
CA ASN A 414 1.59 -37.86 4.45
C ASN A 414 3.01 -38.22 3.98
N THR A 415 3.40 -37.84 2.77
CA THR A 415 4.76 -38.09 2.28
C THR A 415 5.71 -37.13 3.01
N PRO A 416 6.82 -37.60 3.60
CA PRO A 416 7.80 -36.75 4.30
C PRO A 416 8.48 -35.74 3.36
#